data_AF-A0A067DUM4-F1
#
_entry.id   AF-A0A067DUM4-F1
#
_cell.length_a   1.000
_cell.length_b   1.000
_cell.length_c   1.000
_cell.angle_alpha   90.00
_cell.angle_beta   90.00
_cell.angle_gamma   90.00
#
_symmetry.space_group_name_H-M   'P 1'
#
loop_
_entity.id
_entity.type
_entity.pdbx_description
1 polymer ?
#
loop_
_entity_poly.entity_id
_entity_poly.type
_entity_poly.pdbx_seq_one_letter_code
_entity_poly.pdbx_strand_id
1 'polypeptide(L)'
;MGSREIKSPESLQETPATSSSHQRKKLSVYFIESDNRRMALGRGYTGGTTPVNVHGKPIADLSKTGGWIAALFIFGNEMAERMAYFGLSVNMVTFMFYVMHKSFADSSNAVNNFLGISQASSVLGGFLADAYLGRYWTIAIFTTIYLAGLTGITLCATMKVFMPNQDNCDRISQLLGSCEPAKSWQMLYLYTVLYITGFGAAGIRPCVSSFGADQFDERSKDYKTHLDRFFNFFYLSVTVGAIVAFTLVVYIQMEHGWGSAFGALAIAMGISNMLFFIGTPLYRHRLPGGSPLTRVAQVLVAAFRKRHAAFSSSELIGLYEVPGKHSAIKGSGKIAHTDDFRCLDKAALELKEDVINPSPWKLCTVTQVEEVKTLVRLVPIPACTIMLNVILTEFLTLSVQQAYTMNTHMGKLKLPVTCMPVFPGLSIFLILSLYYSTFVPLCRRITGHPRGASQLQRVGIGLAVSILSVIWADTSTGLSRSMAMTMR
;
A
#
# COMPACT_ATOMS: atom_id res chain seq x y z
N MET A 1 5.15 5.38 49.86
CA MET A 1 3.74 5.45 49.40
C MET A 1 3.43 4.14 48.72
N GLY A 2 2.71 3.26 49.43
CA GLY A 2 2.63 1.83 49.14
C GLY A 2 1.62 1.47 48.06
N SER A 3 2.03 0.51 47.23
CA SER A 3 1.17 -0.27 46.34
C SER A 3 0.05 -0.95 47.13
N ARG A 4 -1.20 -0.68 46.76
CA ARG A 4 -2.35 -1.47 47.23
C ARG A 4 -2.59 -2.62 46.26
N GLU A 5 -2.05 -3.78 46.60
CA GLU A 5 -2.59 -5.06 46.15
C GLU A 5 -4.03 -5.21 46.65
N ILE A 6 -4.96 -5.49 45.74
CA ILE A 6 -6.33 -5.85 46.12
C ILE A 6 -6.31 -7.37 46.40
N LYS A 7 -6.30 -7.72 47.69
CA LYS A 7 -6.51 -9.09 48.18
C LYS A 7 -7.94 -9.55 47.83
N SER A 8 -8.03 -10.79 47.34
CA SER A 8 -9.28 -11.55 47.24
C SER A 8 -9.78 -11.94 48.64
N PRO A 9 -11.09 -11.87 48.96
CA PRO A 9 -11.61 -12.54 50.13
C PRO A 9 -11.83 -14.03 49.82
N GLU A 10 -11.35 -14.87 50.74
CA GLU A 10 -11.56 -16.32 50.77
C GLU A 10 -13.01 -16.67 51.15
N SER A 11 -13.57 -17.59 50.36
CA SER A 11 -14.62 -18.58 50.62
C SER A 11 -15.67 -18.31 51.71
N LEU A 12 -16.92 -18.15 51.28
CA LEU A 12 -18.05 -18.91 51.84
C LEU A 12 -19.17 -19.05 50.79
N GLN A 13 -19.66 -20.29 50.69
CA GLN A 13 -20.85 -20.78 49.98
C GLN A 13 -20.71 -21.19 48.50
N GLU A 14 -20.51 -22.49 48.30
CA GLU A 14 -20.68 -23.21 47.04
C GLU A 14 -22.10 -23.05 46.48
N THR A 15 -22.20 -22.48 45.28
CA THR A 15 -23.28 -22.66 44.29
C THR A 15 -22.68 -22.46 42.88
N PRO A 16 -23.24 -23.05 41.82
CA PRO A 16 -22.45 -23.81 40.84
C PRO A 16 -21.67 -22.95 39.83
N ALA A 17 -20.37 -22.76 40.08
CA ALA A 17 -19.41 -22.15 39.15
C ALA A 17 -18.99 -23.07 37.98
N THR A 18 -19.52 -24.29 37.92
CA THR A 18 -19.23 -25.27 36.86
C THR A 18 -19.91 -24.93 35.54
N SER A 19 -21.08 -24.29 35.54
CA SER A 19 -21.82 -23.94 34.32
C SER A 19 -21.16 -22.80 33.53
N SER A 20 -20.71 -21.73 34.19
CA SER A 20 -20.08 -20.57 33.56
C SER A 20 -18.69 -20.89 32.98
N SER A 21 -17.89 -21.72 33.66
CA SER A 21 -16.58 -22.14 33.14
C SER A 21 -16.72 -23.06 31.92
N HIS A 22 -17.73 -23.94 31.93
CA HIS A 22 -18.00 -24.85 30.82
C HIS A 22 -18.62 -24.11 29.62
N GLN A 23 -19.42 -23.07 29.86
CA GLN A 23 -19.94 -22.17 28.84
C GLN A 23 -18.84 -21.31 28.22
N ARG A 24 -17.93 -20.73 29.02
CA ARG A 24 -16.75 -19.99 28.49
C ARG A 24 -15.85 -20.87 27.63
N LYS A 25 -15.63 -22.13 28.03
CA LYS A 25 -14.91 -23.11 27.21
C LYS A 25 -15.65 -23.37 25.88
N LYS A 26 -16.97 -23.60 25.89
CA LYS A 26 -17.77 -23.76 24.66
C LYS A 26 -17.70 -22.52 23.76
N LEU A 27 -17.78 -21.31 24.33
CA LEU A 27 -17.66 -20.06 23.58
C LEU A 27 -16.28 -19.93 22.94
N SER A 28 -15.21 -20.23 23.68
CA SER A 28 -13.84 -20.19 23.15
C SER A 28 -13.64 -21.19 22.02
N VAL A 29 -14.18 -22.40 22.14
CA VAL A 29 -14.17 -23.41 21.07
C VAL A 29 -14.95 -22.92 19.87
N TYR A 30 -16.13 -22.31 20.07
CA TYR A 30 -16.91 -21.73 18.97
C TYR A 30 -16.20 -20.59 18.26
N PHE A 31 -15.51 -19.71 18.98
CA PHE A 31 -14.73 -18.62 18.36
C PHE A 31 -13.56 -19.17 17.56
N ILE A 32 -12.79 -20.10 18.12
CA ILE A 32 -11.71 -20.81 17.44
C ILE A 32 -12.23 -21.54 16.20
N GLU A 33 -13.40 -22.18 16.31
CA GLU A 33 -14.01 -22.92 15.22
C GLU A 33 -14.67 -22.02 14.18
N SER A 34 -15.20 -20.85 14.55
CA SER A 34 -15.75 -19.86 13.62
C SER A 34 -14.64 -19.18 12.81
N ASP A 35 -13.50 -18.93 13.44
CA ASP A 35 -12.30 -18.40 12.77
C ASP A 35 -11.75 -19.46 11.80
N ASN A 36 -11.73 -20.74 12.21
CA ASN A 36 -11.37 -21.86 11.34
C ASN A 36 -12.41 -22.11 10.21
N ARG A 37 -13.71 -21.92 10.44
CA ARG A 37 -14.77 -22.11 9.41
C ARG A 37 -14.76 -21.03 8.35
N ARG A 38 -14.41 -19.78 8.69
CA ARG A 38 -14.15 -18.73 7.68
C ARG A 38 -12.93 -19.06 6.81
N MET A 39 -12.07 -19.96 7.26
CA MET A 39 -10.90 -20.44 6.53
C MET A 39 -11.16 -21.76 5.76
N ALA A 40 -12.38 -22.28 5.75
CA ALA A 40 -12.68 -23.60 5.20
C ALA A 40 -13.59 -23.54 3.96
N LEU A 41 -13.00 -23.32 2.79
CA LEU A 41 -13.46 -23.98 1.56
C LEU A 41 -12.79 -25.36 1.51
N GLY A 42 -13.36 -26.28 2.32
CA GLY A 42 -13.23 -27.74 2.17
C GLY A 42 -11.83 -28.31 1.96
N ARG A 43 -10.94 -28.24 2.96
CA ARG A 43 -9.85 -29.22 3.14
C ARG A 43 -9.25 -29.06 4.53
N GLY A 44 -9.32 -30.12 5.34
CA GLY A 44 -8.64 -30.14 6.64
C GLY A 44 -7.13 -30.10 6.42
N TYR A 45 -6.41 -29.24 7.15
CA TYR A 45 -5.03 -29.43 7.61
C TYR A 45 -4.59 -28.25 8.49
N THR A 46 -3.54 -28.48 9.26
CA THR A 46 -2.93 -27.70 10.33
C THR A 46 -2.36 -26.34 9.89
N GLY A 47 -2.81 -25.26 10.55
CA GLY A 47 -1.99 -24.10 10.95
C GLY A 47 -1.49 -23.12 9.87
N GLY A 48 -1.89 -21.84 9.96
CA GLY A 48 -1.53 -20.73 9.07
C GLY A 48 -0.05 -20.30 9.02
N THR A 49 0.89 -21.17 9.38
CA THR A 49 2.35 -20.91 9.30
C THR A 49 3.11 -21.87 8.39
N THR A 50 2.47 -22.94 7.90
CA THR A 50 3.15 -23.87 6.99
C THR A 50 2.98 -23.43 5.53
N PRO A 51 4.06 -23.26 4.76
CA PRO A 51 3.95 -22.99 3.34
C PRO A 51 3.28 -24.17 2.63
N VAL A 52 2.39 -23.85 1.70
CA VAL A 52 1.63 -24.79 0.89
C VAL A 52 1.98 -24.63 -0.59
N ASN A 53 1.76 -25.69 -1.37
CA ASN A 53 1.80 -25.62 -2.82
C ASN A 53 0.55 -24.89 -3.37
N VAL A 54 0.54 -24.57 -4.67
CA VAL A 54 -0.59 -23.93 -5.38
C VAL A 54 -1.94 -24.62 -5.13
N HIS A 55 -1.93 -25.94 -4.93
CA HIS A 55 -3.13 -26.75 -4.63
C HIS A 55 -3.52 -26.82 -3.15
N GLY A 56 -2.90 -26.02 -2.28
CA GLY A 56 -3.18 -25.97 -0.85
C GLY A 56 -2.67 -27.18 -0.05
N LYS A 57 -1.83 -28.03 -0.64
CA LYS A 57 -1.18 -29.17 0.05
C LYS A 57 0.11 -28.71 0.74
N PRO A 58 0.42 -29.19 1.95
CA PRO A 58 1.67 -28.86 2.63
C PRO A 58 2.88 -29.34 1.82
N ILE A 59 3.95 -28.53 1.79
CA ILE A 59 5.18 -28.84 1.06
C ILE A 59 6.07 -29.72 1.94
N ALA A 60 6.36 -30.95 1.48
CA ALA A 60 7.26 -31.87 2.19
C ALA A 60 8.73 -31.45 2.11
N ASP A 61 9.17 -31.00 0.92
CA ASP A 61 10.55 -30.54 0.66
C ASP A 61 10.61 -29.01 0.48
N LEU A 62 10.86 -28.29 1.57
CA LEU A 62 11.07 -26.84 1.52
C LEU A 62 12.35 -26.44 0.77
N SER A 63 13.32 -27.35 0.59
CA SER A 63 14.60 -27.06 -0.09
C SER A 63 14.46 -26.82 -1.60
N LYS A 64 13.41 -27.36 -2.24
CA LYS A 64 13.18 -27.25 -3.70
C LYS A 64 12.29 -26.07 -4.11
N THR A 65 11.65 -25.41 -3.16
CA THR A 65 10.66 -24.35 -3.41
C THR A 65 11.01 -23.08 -2.62
N GLY A 66 10.66 -21.92 -3.15
CA GLY A 66 10.94 -20.61 -2.57
C GLY A 66 12.41 -20.20 -2.68
N GLY A 67 12.85 -19.36 -1.74
CA GLY A 67 14.21 -18.84 -1.70
C GLY A 67 14.51 -17.79 -2.77
N TRP A 68 15.80 -17.63 -3.07
CA TRP A 68 16.30 -16.54 -3.91
C TRP A 68 15.87 -16.63 -5.38
N ILE A 69 15.72 -17.85 -5.92
CA ILE A 69 15.27 -18.05 -7.31
C ILE A 69 13.84 -17.53 -7.48
N ALA A 70 12.94 -17.88 -6.55
CA ALA A 70 11.58 -17.34 -6.51
C ALA A 70 11.58 -15.81 -6.35
N ALA A 71 12.42 -15.29 -5.44
CA ALA A 71 12.54 -13.85 -5.22
C ALA A 71 12.99 -13.07 -6.46
N LEU A 72 13.87 -13.63 -7.30
CA LEU A 72 14.31 -12.99 -8.55
C LEU A 72 13.16 -12.73 -9.53
N PHE A 73 12.24 -13.69 -9.69
CA PHE A 73 11.04 -13.47 -10.50
C PHE A 73 10.15 -12.35 -9.93
N ILE A 74 10.04 -12.28 -8.60
CA ILE A 74 9.26 -11.24 -7.91
C ILE A 74 9.91 -9.86 -8.10
N PHE A 75 11.24 -9.76 -8.05
CA PHE A 75 11.97 -8.52 -8.32
C PHE A 75 11.79 -8.05 -9.76
N GLY A 76 11.84 -8.97 -10.73
CA GLY A 76 11.55 -8.66 -12.13
C GLY A 76 10.14 -8.08 -12.30
N ASN A 77 9.17 -8.66 -11.58
CA ASN A 77 7.80 -8.17 -11.61
C ASN A 77 7.61 -6.80 -10.95
N GLU A 78 8.23 -6.57 -9.80
CA GLU A 78 8.20 -5.26 -9.15
C GLU A 78 8.87 -4.19 -10.04
N MET A 79 10.01 -4.51 -10.66
CA MET A 79 10.71 -3.59 -11.55
C MET A 79 9.83 -3.17 -12.73
N ALA A 80 9.14 -4.13 -13.37
CA ALA A 80 8.24 -3.86 -14.50
C ALA A 80 6.99 -3.06 -14.07
N GLU A 81 6.37 -3.40 -12.92
CA GLU A 81 5.22 -2.64 -12.40
C GLU A 81 5.60 -1.19 -12.13
N ARG A 82 6.75 -0.96 -11.49
CA ARG A 82 7.22 0.38 -11.15
C ARG A 82 7.58 1.19 -12.37
N MET A 83 8.21 0.54 -13.35
CA MET A 83 8.49 1.17 -14.63
C MET A 83 7.21 1.59 -15.33
N ALA A 84 6.21 0.70 -15.41
CA ALA A 84 4.91 1.00 -16.01
C ALA A 84 4.17 2.11 -15.26
N TYR A 85 4.20 2.11 -13.93
CA TYR A 85 3.50 3.11 -13.14
C TYR A 85 4.07 4.53 -13.31
N PHE A 86 5.38 4.69 -13.14
CA PHE A 86 6.02 6.00 -13.30
C PHE A 86 6.02 6.46 -14.76
N GLY A 87 6.26 5.52 -15.69
CA GLY A 87 6.24 5.80 -17.13
C GLY A 87 4.85 6.25 -17.60
N LEU A 88 3.79 5.61 -17.11
CA LEU A 88 2.42 6.03 -17.38
C LEU A 88 2.12 7.39 -16.75
N SER A 89 2.47 7.60 -15.48
CA SER A 89 2.19 8.85 -14.77
C SER A 89 2.76 10.08 -15.47
N VAL A 90 4.01 10.03 -15.94
CA VAL A 90 4.67 11.18 -16.58
C VAL A 90 4.16 11.38 -18.00
N ASN A 91 4.03 10.30 -18.77
CA ASN A 91 3.62 10.40 -20.17
C ASN A 91 2.12 10.67 -20.34
N MET A 92 1.27 10.30 -19.39
CA MET A 92 -0.18 10.50 -19.50
C MET A 92 -0.55 11.99 -19.40
N VAL A 93 0.09 12.76 -18.53
CA VAL A 93 -0.17 14.21 -18.41
C VAL A 93 0.11 14.91 -19.74
N THR A 94 1.25 14.59 -20.34
CA THR A 94 1.67 15.19 -21.60
C THR A 94 0.87 14.64 -22.79
N PHE A 95 0.46 13.38 -22.78
CA PHE A 95 -0.46 12.82 -23.75
C PHE A 95 -1.83 13.53 -23.73
N MET A 96 -2.42 13.75 -22.55
CA MET A 96 -3.68 14.47 -22.43
C MET A 96 -3.59 15.93 -22.91
N PHE A 97 -2.44 16.57 -22.67
CA PHE A 97 -2.18 17.93 -23.13
C PHE A 97 -1.97 18.00 -24.66
N TYR A 98 -1.02 17.24 -25.21
CA TYR A 98 -0.61 17.32 -26.62
C TYR A 98 -1.50 16.54 -27.59
N VAL A 99 -2.22 15.52 -27.14
CA VAL A 99 -3.04 14.67 -28.04
C VAL A 99 -4.52 14.90 -27.82
N MET A 100 -4.96 14.94 -26.56
CA MET A 100 -6.38 15.11 -26.23
C MET A 100 -6.81 16.58 -26.07
N HIS A 101 -5.87 17.52 -26.27
CA HIS A 101 -6.09 18.97 -26.22
C HIS A 101 -6.73 19.45 -24.90
N LYS A 102 -6.43 18.78 -23.79
CA LYS A 102 -6.83 19.24 -22.46
C LYS A 102 -5.86 20.29 -21.95
N SER A 103 -6.34 21.19 -21.10
CA SER A 103 -5.46 22.11 -20.39
C SER A 103 -4.46 21.31 -19.53
N PHE A 104 -3.26 21.87 -19.32
CA PHE A 104 -2.25 21.20 -18.51
C PHE A 104 -2.76 20.97 -17.08
N ALA A 105 -3.47 21.95 -16.50
CA ALA A 105 -4.07 21.86 -15.17
C ALA A 105 -5.11 20.73 -15.08
N ASP A 106 -6.02 20.62 -16.05
CA ASP A 106 -7.00 19.52 -16.08
C ASP A 106 -6.32 18.15 -16.23
N SER A 107 -5.28 18.08 -17.05
CA SER A 107 -4.53 16.85 -17.31
C SER A 107 -3.79 16.38 -16.05
N SER A 108 -3.10 17.29 -15.36
CA SER A 108 -2.44 17.00 -14.08
C SER A 108 -3.45 16.58 -13.01
N ASN A 109 -4.58 17.27 -12.89
CA ASN A 109 -5.63 16.91 -11.94
C ASN A 109 -6.22 15.53 -12.23
N ALA A 110 -6.48 15.21 -13.50
CA ALA A 110 -6.97 13.90 -13.92
C ALA A 110 -6.00 12.77 -13.54
N VAL A 111 -4.71 12.95 -13.82
CA VAL A 111 -3.67 11.97 -13.48
C VAL A 111 -3.49 11.87 -11.97
N ASN A 112 -3.45 12.98 -11.23
CA ASN A 112 -3.33 12.96 -9.77
C ASN A 112 -4.52 12.28 -9.10
N ASN A 113 -5.75 12.54 -9.58
CA ASN A 113 -6.96 11.86 -9.11
C ASN A 113 -6.88 10.35 -9.38
N PHE A 114 -6.43 9.96 -10.57
CA PHE A 114 -6.20 8.56 -10.93
C PHE A 114 -5.18 7.87 -10.01
N LEU A 115 -4.02 8.49 -9.79
CA LEU A 115 -2.98 7.96 -8.91
C LEU A 115 -3.48 7.84 -7.48
N GLY A 116 -4.21 8.84 -6.98
CA GLY A 116 -4.83 8.83 -5.66
C GLY A 116 -5.85 7.70 -5.50
N ILE A 117 -6.75 7.52 -6.47
CA ILE A 117 -7.74 6.44 -6.47
C ILE A 117 -7.06 5.06 -6.53
N SER A 118 -6.00 4.91 -7.35
CA SER A 118 -5.22 3.67 -7.41
C SER A 118 -4.58 3.35 -6.05
N GLN A 119 -3.98 4.34 -5.38
CA GLN A 119 -3.39 4.13 -4.05
C GLN A 119 -4.44 3.82 -2.99
N ALA A 120 -5.59 4.51 -2.99
CA ALA A 120 -6.68 4.21 -2.06
C ALA A 120 -7.27 2.80 -2.30
N SER A 121 -7.39 2.40 -3.57
CA SER A 121 -7.89 1.08 -3.96
C SER A 121 -6.95 -0.07 -3.54
N SER A 122 -5.70 0.21 -3.19
CA SER A 122 -4.76 -0.82 -2.72
C SER A 122 -5.21 -1.47 -1.42
N VAL A 123 -5.95 -0.73 -0.58
CA VAL A 123 -6.55 -1.27 0.64
C VAL A 123 -7.55 -2.39 0.32
N LEU A 124 -8.33 -2.22 -0.76
CA LEU A 124 -9.25 -3.26 -1.25
C LEU A 124 -8.48 -4.47 -1.78
N GLY A 125 -7.37 -4.24 -2.48
CA GLY A 125 -6.47 -5.30 -2.94
C GLY A 125 -5.95 -6.18 -1.81
N GLY A 126 -5.41 -5.56 -0.75
CA GLY A 126 -4.95 -6.27 0.43
C GLY A 126 -6.07 -7.01 1.16
N PHE A 127 -7.25 -6.38 1.27
CA PHE A 127 -8.44 -7.02 1.83
C PHE A 127 -8.84 -8.29 1.05
N LEU A 128 -8.90 -8.23 -0.29
CA LEU A 128 -9.24 -9.38 -1.13
C LEU A 128 -8.22 -10.52 -1.01
N ALA A 129 -6.93 -10.17 -0.93
CA ALA A 129 -5.86 -11.15 -0.75
C ALA A 129 -5.94 -11.86 0.59
N ASP A 130 -6.14 -11.12 1.68
CA ASP A 130 -6.11 -11.69 3.03
C ASP A 130 -7.45 -12.37 3.41
N ALA A 131 -8.58 -11.95 2.83
CA ALA A 131 -9.90 -12.48 3.18
C ALA A 131 -10.39 -13.62 2.28
N TYR A 132 -10.07 -13.63 0.98
CA TYR A 132 -10.72 -14.54 0.02
C TYR A 132 -9.75 -15.28 -0.90
N LEU A 133 -8.97 -14.55 -1.69
CA LEU A 133 -8.26 -15.11 -2.85
C LEU A 133 -6.89 -15.69 -2.51
N GLY A 134 -6.25 -15.19 -1.44
CA GLY A 134 -4.83 -15.40 -1.19
C GLY A 134 -3.95 -14.44 -2.00
N ARG A 135 -2.71 -14.23 -1.54
CA ARG A 135 -1.77 -13.25 -2.10
C ARG A 135 -1.41 -13.53 -3.56
N TYR A 136 -1.09 -14.79 -3.89
CA TYR A 136 -0.72 -15.19 -5.25
C TYR A 136 -1.84 -14.94 -6.27
N TRP A 137 -3.05 -15.45 -6.01
CA TRP A 137 -4.17 -15.29 -6.96
C TRP A 137 -4.59 -13.84 -7.10
N THR A 138 -4.49 -13.04 -6.04
CA THR A 138 -4.72 -11.60 -6.12
C THR A 138 -3.70 -10.96 -7.06
N ILE A 139 -2.41 -11.21 -6.88
CA ILE A 139 -1.38 -10.69 -7.79
C ILE A 139 -1.65 -11.15 -9.23
N ALA A 140 -1.93 -12.44 -9.45
CA ALA A 140 -2.20 -13.01 -10.77
C ALA A 140 -3.39 -12.33 -11.48
N ILE A 141 -4.52 -12.15 -10.79
CA ILE A 141 -5.70 -11.50 -11.39
C ILE A 141 -5.40 -10.02 -11.67
N PHE A 142 -4.90 -9.30 -10.67
CA PHE A 142 -4.69 -7.86 -10.79
C PHE A 142 -3.58 -7.49 -11.80
N THR A 143 -2.57 -8.35 -11.97
CA THR A 143 -1.52 -8.17 -12.98
C THR A 143 -2.03 -8.38 -14.41
N THR A 144 -3.01 -9.28 -14.60
CA THR A 144 -3.69 -9.41 -15.91
C THR A 144 -4.61 -8.24 -16.21
N ILE A 145 -5.34 -7.73 -15.21
CA ILE A 145 -6.16 -6.52 -15.34
C ILE A 145 -5.27 -5.31 -15.66
N TYR A 146 -4.11 -5.21 -15.02
CA TYR A 146 -3.15 -4.14 -15.28
C TYR A 146 -2.64 -4.16 -16.72
N LEU A 147 -2.29 -5.35 -17.24
CA LEU A 147 -1.90 -5.53 -18.63
C LEU A 147 -3.04 -5.19 -19.61
N ALA A 148 -4.27 -5.58 -19.31
CA ALA A 148 -5.45 -5.22 -20.11
C ALA A 148 -5.67 -3.70 -20.17
N GLY A 149 -5.43 -3.00 -19.05
CA GLY A 149 -5.48 -1.54 -19.01
C GLY A 149 -4.38 -0.89 -19.86
N LEU A 150 -3.13 -1.32 -19.71
CA LEU A 150 -1.98 -0.79 -20.48
C LEU A 150 -2.12 -1.05 -21.98
N THR A 151 -2.62 -2.22 -22.36
CA THR A 151 -2.93 -2.53 -23.78
C THR A 151 -4.06 -1.65 -24.31
N GLY A 152 -5.12 -1.41 -23.53
CA GLY A 152 -6.16 -0.44 -23.88
C GLY A 152 -5.63 0.99 -24.08
N ILE A 153 -4.71 1.46 -23.22
CA ILE A 153 -4.05 2.76 -23.39
C ILE A 153 -3.18 2.77 -24.66
N THR A 154 -2.47 1.68 -24.94
CA THR A 154 -1.65 1.55 -26.15
C THR A 154 -2.52 1.60 -27.41
N LEU A 155 -3.68 0.94 -27.41
CA LEU A 155 -4.65 1.01 -28.50
C LEU A 155 -5.19 2.43 -28.68
N CYS A 156 -5.48 3.13 -27.58
CA CYS A 156 -5.88 4.54 -27.59
C CYS A 156 -4.85 5.43 -28.30
N ALA A 157 -3.56 5.20 -28.05
CA ALA A 157 -2.47 6.02 -28.58
C ALA A 157 -2.01 5.61 -29.99
N THR A 158 -2.40 4.44 -30.49
CA THR A 158 -1.99 3.92 -31.81
C THR A 158 -3.08 4.07 -32.86
N MET A 159 -4.35 3.90 -32.48
CA MET A 159 -5.46 3.99 -33.43
C MET A 159 -5.99 5.42 -33.54
N LYS A 160 -5.99 5.96 -34.77
CA LYS A 160 -6.51 7.31 -35.08
C LYS A 160 -7.98 7.51 -34.66
N VAL A 161 -8.76 6.43 -34.58
CA VAL A 161 -10.18 6.47 -34.17
C VAL A 161 -10.36 6.98 -32.74
N PHE A 162 -9.45 6.63 -31.82
CA PHE A 162 -9.54 7.00 -30.41
C PHE A 162 -8.93 8.38 -30.10
N MET A 163 -8.29 9.02 -31.08
CA MET A 163 -7.71 10.36 -30.95
C MET A 163 -8.54 11.38 -31.75
N PRO A 164 -8.57 12.66 -31.33
CA PRO A 164 -9.15 13.71 -32.17
C PRO A 164 -8.35 13.86 -33.47
N ASN A 165 -8.98 14.40 -34.52
CA ASN A 165 -8.30 14.66 -35.78
C ASN A 165 -7.17 15.68 -35.55
N GLN A 166 -5.94 15.27 -35.86
CA GLN A 166 -4.72 16.07 -35.64
C GLN A 166 -4.31 16.86 -36.89
N ASP A 167 -4.98 16.67 -38.03
CA ASP A 167 -4.52 17.12 -39.35
C ASP A 167 -4.41 18.66 -39.52
N ASN A 168 -4.98 19.45 -38.59
CA ASN A 168 -4.92 20.93 -38.58
C ASN A 168 -4.32 21.54 -37.29
N CYS A 169 -3.70 20.73 -36.41
CA CYS A 169 -3.23 21.20 -35.11
C CYS A 169 -1.70 21.30 -35.04
N ASP A 170 -1.15 22.45 -35.45
CA ASP A 170 0.26 22.78 -35.18
C ASP A 170 0.48 23.10 -33.69
N ARG A 171 1.73 22.94 -33.20
CA ARG A 171 2.13 23.30 -31.82
C ARG A 171 1.69 24.71 -31.40
N ILE A 172 1.65 25.64 -32.36
CA ILE A 172 1.25 27.04 -32.14
C ILE A 172 -0.28 27.13 -31.99
N SER A 173 -1.04 26.51 -32.89
CA SER A 173 -2.52 26.45 -32.83
C SER A 173 -3.03 25.76 -31.56
N GLN A 174 -2.23 24.85 -31.02
CA GLN A 174 -2.50 24.14 -29.76
C GLN A 174 -2.31 25.04 -28.52
N LEU A 175 -1.28 25.91 -28.51
CA LEU A 175 -1.09 26.93 -27.47
C LEU A 175 -2.17 28.03 -27.53
N LEU A 176 -2.72 28.31 -28.72
CA LEU A 176 -3.84 29.25 -28.90
C LEU A 176 -5.22 28.63 -28.62
N GLY A 177 -5.30 27.34 -28.28
CA GLY A 177 -6.57 26.66 -27.99
C GLY A 177 -7.52 26.51 -29.19
N SER A 178 -6.97 26.54 -30.42
CA SER A 178 -7.74 26.53 -31.67
C SER A 178 -7.92 25.12 -32.27
N CYS A 179 -7.51 24.07 -31.56
CA CYS A 179 -7.60 22.69 -32.03
C CYS A 179 -8.91 22.01 -31.61
N GLU A 180 -9.40 21.07 -32.41
CA GLU A 180 -10.63 20.33 -32.11
C GLU A 180 -10.47 19.55 -30.79
N PRO A 181 -11.34 19.78 -29.78
CA PRO A 181 -11.25 19.07 -28.52
C PRO A 181 -11.63 17.59 -28.70
N ALA A 182 -11.08 16.72 -27.85
CA ALA A 182 -11.43 15.31 -27.87
C ALA A 182 -12.94 15.08 -27.69
N LYS A 183 -13.51 14.16 -28.48
CA LYS A 183 -14.93 13.81 -28.36
C LYS A 183 -15.20 13.17 -27.00
N SER A 184 -16.39 13.40 -26.45
CA SER A 184 -16.77 12.89 -25.11
C SER A 184 -16.57 11.38 -24.96
N TRP A 185 -16.84 10.60 -26.03
CA TRP A 185 -16.67 9.15 -26.01
C TRP A 185 -15.19 8.71 -26.03
N GLN A 186 -14.30 9.48 -26.68
CA GLN A 186 -12.85 9.22 -26.70
C GLN A 186 -12.25 9.43 -25.31
N MET A 187 -12.68 10.51 -24.64
CA MET A 187 -12.31 10.76 -23.25
C MET A 187 -12.87 9.70 -22.30
N LEU A 188 -14.12 9.28 -22.47
CA LEU A 188 -14.71 8.20 -21.67
C LEU A 188 -13.92 6.90 -21.82
N TYR A 189 -13.52 6.54 -23.03
CA TYR A 189 -12.68 5.38 -23.28
C TYR A 189 -11.33 5.50 -22.55
N LEU A 190 -10.62 6.64 -22.73
CA LEU A 190 -9.33 6.90 -22.09
C LEU A 190 -9.43 6.80 -20.56
N TYR A 191 -10.43 7.44 -19.95
CA TYR A 191 -10.64 7.35 -18.50
C TYR A 191 -10.95 5.93 -18.06
N THR A 192 -11.77 5.19 -18.79
CA THR A 192 -12.10 3.80 -18.46
C THR A 192 -10.86 2.91 -18.45
N VAL A 193 -10.04 2.94 -19.51
CA VAL A 193 -8.81 2.15 -19.56
C VAL A 193 -7.78 2.61 -18.53
N LEU A 194 -7.71 3.92 -18.25
CA LEU A 194 -6.86 4.48 -17.20
C LEU A 194 -7.28 3.92 -15.84
N TYR A 195 -8.56 3.99 -15.47
CA TYR A 195 -9.05 3.44 -14.20
C TYR A 195 -8.87 1.92 -14.08
N ILE A 196 -9.08 1.16 -15.15
CA ILE A 196 -8.79 -0.29 -15.19
C ILE A 196 -7.30 -0.53 -14.87
N THR A 197 -6.42 0.26 -15.48
CA THR A 197 -4.97 0.21 -15.24
C THR A 197 -4.64 0.49 -13.78
N GLY A 198 -5.21 1.53 -13.17
CA GLY A 198 -4.97 1.86 -11.76
C GLY A 198 -5.52 0.85 -10.79
N PHE A 199 -6.69 0.25 -11.10
CA PHE A 199 -7.26 -0.82 -10.30
C PHE A 199 -6.37 -2.06 -10.33
N GLY A 200 -5.83 -2.42 -11.49
CA GLY A 200 -4.81 -3.46 -11.65
C GLY A 200 -3.57 -3.22 -10.77
N ALA A 201 -2.96 -2.04 -10.89
CA ALA A 201 -1.80 -1.68 -10.06
C ALA A 201 -2.08 -1.70 -8.55
N ALA A 202 -3.29 -1.29 -8.15
CA ALA A 202 -3.71 -1.22 -6.75
C ALA A 202 -3.67 -2.59 -6.04
N GLY A 203 -4.15 -3.64 -6.70
CA GLY A 203 -4.21 -4.98 -6.09
C GLY A 203 -2.85 -5.68 -5.94
N ILE A 204 -1.87 -5.28 -6.76
CA ILE A 204 -0.53 -5.88 -6.78
C ILE A 204 0.29 -5.39 -5.58
N ARG A 205 0.32 -4.07 -5.35
CA ARG A 205 1.20 -3.40 -4.37
C ARG A 205 1.22 -3.96 -2.94
N PRO A 206 0.07 -4.15 -2.26
CA PRO A 206 0.07 -4.64 -0.88
C PRO A 206 0.49 -6.11 -0.80
N CYS A 207 0.35 -6.85 -1.90
CA CYS A 207 0.53 -8.29 -1.94
C CYS A 207 1.96 -8.70 -2.34
N VAL A 208 2.63 -7.97 -3.25
CA VAL A 208 3.92 -8.40 -3.80
C VAL A 208 5.03 -8.44 -2.75
N SER A 209 5.12 -7.42 -1.90
CA SER A 209 6.16 -7.36 -0.87
C SER A 209 5.99 -8.46 0.19
N SER A 210 4.74 -8.70 0.61
CA SER A 210 4.40 -9.75 1.57
C SER A 210 4.56 -11.15 0.96
N PHE A 211 4.15 -11.33 -0.30
CA PHE A 211 4.35 -12.58 -1.04
C PHE A 211 5.83 -12.90 -1.27
N GLY A 212 6.67 -11.88 -1.50
CA GLY A 212 8.12 -12.04 -1.61
C GLY A 212 8.76 -12.45 -0.28
N ALA A 213 8.32 -11.86 0.83
CA ALA A 213 8.78 -12.26 2.17
C ALA A 213 8.38 -13.71 2.50
N ASP A 214 7.22 -14.19 2.03
CA ASP A 214 6.74 -15.57 2.23
C ASP A 214 7.64 -16.63 1.56
N GLN A 215 8.53 -16.24 0.65
CA GLN A 215 9.43 -17.17 -0.04
C GLN A 215 10.57 -17.68 0.86
N PHE A 216 10.84 -17.00 1.97
CA PHE A 216 11.89 -17.38 2.92
C PHE A 216 11.32 -18.16 4.11
N ASP A 217 12.10 -19.07 4.67
CA ASP A 217 11.66 -19.91 5.80
C ASP A 217 11.87 -19.21 7.15
N GLU A 218 10.78 -18.94 7.86
CA GLU A 218 10.77 -18.35 9.21
C GLU A 218 11.48 -19.21 10.26
N ARG A 219 11.59 -20.53 10.03
CA ARG A 219 12.24 -21.45 10.98
C ARG A 219 13.76 -21.40 10.92
N SER A 220 14.32 -20.78 9.88
CA SER A 220 15.77 -20.67 9.72
C SER A 220 16.36 -19.62 10.67
N LYS A 221 17.53 -19.91 11.26
CA LYS A 221 18.23 -18.95 12.14
C LYS A 221 18.61 -17.66 11.40
N ASP A 222 18.87 -17.77 10.09
CA ASP A 222 19.27 -16.67 9.21
C ASP A 222 18.09 -15.92 8.57
N TYR A 223 16.85 -16.25 8.92
CA TYR A 223 15.64 -15.67 8.32
C TYR A 223 15.66 -14.13 8.29
N LYS A 224 16.04 -13.50 9.42
CA LYS A 224 16.09 -12.03 9.54
C LYS A 224 17.11 -11.43 8.56
N THR A 225 18.29 -12.01 8.46
CA THR A 225 19.35 -11.55 7.56
C THR A 225 18.95 -11.72 6.09
N HIS A 226 18.28 -12.84 5.74
CA HIS A 226 17.77 -13.05 4.39
C HIS A 226 16.66 -12.05 4.03
N LEU A 227 15.76 -11.77 4.97
CA LEU A 227 14.67 -10.83 4.79
C LEU A 227 15.19 -9.39 4.65
N ASP A 228 16.17 -8.98 5.46
CA ASP A 228 16.83 -7.66 5.31
C ASP A 228 17.48 -7.52 3.92
N ARG A 229 18.19 -8.54 3.45
CA ARG A 229 18.77 -8.55 2.09
C ARG A 229 17.70 -8.52 1.02
N PHE A 230 16.62 -9.28 1.19
CA PHE A 230 15.49 -9.30 0.26
C PHE A 230 14.90 -7.91 0.11
N PHE A 231 14.60 -7.20 1.20
CA PHE A 231 14.05 -5.85 1.12
C PHE A 231 15.04 -4.86 0.48
N ASN A 232 16.34 -4.97 0.74
CA ASN A 232 17.32 -4.14 0.04
C ASN A 232 17.32 -4.35 -1.48
N PHE A 233 17.28 -5.60 -1.94
CA PHE A 233 17.16 -5.91 -3.38
C PHE A 233 15.80 -5.50 -3.95
N PHE A 234 14.73 -5.63 -3.17
CA PHE A 234 13.40 -5.15 -3.53
C PHE A 234 13.41 -3.64 -3.78
N TYR A 235 13.97 -2.86 -2.86
CA TYR A 235 14.12 -1.41 -3.04
C TYR A 235 15.00 -1.06 -4.24
N LEU A 236 16.10 -1.80 -4.46
CA LEU A 236 16.93 -1.62 -5.65
C LEU A 236 16.13 -1.85 -6.95
N SER A 237 15.28 -2.89 -7.00
CA SER A 237 14.43 -3.18 -8.18
C SER A 237 13.42 -2.06 -8.46
N VAL A 238 12.83 -1.47 -7.41
CA VAL A 238 11.95 -0.31 -7.52
C VAL A 238 12.70 0.91 -8.08
N THR A 239 13.91 1.16 -7.57
CA THR A 239 14.76 2.26 -8.03
C THR A 239 15.11 2.13 -9.50
N VAL A 240 15.57 0.94 -9.93
CA VAL A 240 15.92 0.67 -11.32
C VAL A 240 14.71 0.86 -12.22
N GLY A 241 13.54 0.32 -11.84
CA GLY A 241 12.29 0.51 -12.58
C GLY A 241 11.92 1.99 -12.76
N ALA A 242 12.04 2.80 -11.71
CA ALA A 242 11.78 4.24 -11.78
C ALA A 242 12.77 4.98 -12.69
N ILE A 243 14.06 4.68 -12.61
CA ILE A 243 15.08 5.30 -13.47
C ILE A 243 14.82 4.96 -14.95
N VAL A 244 14.52 3.70 -15.26
CA VAL A 244 14.22 3.27 -16.64
C VAL A 244 12.95 3.95 -17.15
N ALA A 245 11.91 4.10 -16.32
CA ALA A 245 10.70 4.85 -16.68
C ALA A 245 10.99 6.30 -17.07
N PHE A 246 11.76 7.01 -16.26
CA PHE A 246 12.00 8.43 -16.51
C PHE A 246 13.07 8.70 -17.59
N THR A 247 13.80 7.68 -18.04
CA THR A 247 14.85 7.82 -19.06
C THR A 247 14.47 7.12 -20.36
N LEU A 248 14.46 5.79 -20.38
CA LEU A 248 14.23 4.98 -21.57
C LEU A 248 12.82 5.17 -22.13
N VAL A 249 11.79 5.13 -21.29
CA VAL A 249 10.40 5.26 -21.76
C VAL A 249 10.15 6.67 -22.32
N VAL A 250 10.69 7.70 -21.67
CA VAL A 250 10.63 9.08 -22.17
C VAL A 250 11.40 9.24 -23.47
N TYR A 251 12.57 8.59 -23.61
CA TYR A 251 13.32 8.59 -24.87
C TYR A 251 12.52 7.94 -26.02
N ILE A 252 11.89 6.78 -25.76
CA ILE A 252 11.01 6.11 -26.73
C ILE A 252 9.84 7.02 -27.12
N GLN A 253 9.25 7.73 -26.14
CA GLN A 253 8.16 8.67 -26.35
C GLN A 253 8.56 9.84 -27.27
N MET A 254 9.80 10.32 -27.19
CA MET A 254 10.28 11.41 -28.03
C MET A 254 10.58 10.96 -29.47
N GLU A 255 11.31 9.86 -29.62
CA GLU A 255 11.82 9.42 -30.93
C GLU A 255 10.77 8.63 -31.73
N HIS A 256 9.96 7.81 -31.05
CA HIS A 256 9.02 6.86 -31.67
C HIS A 256 7.55 7.17 -31.36
N GLY A 257 7.27 8.27 -30.67
CA GLY A 257 5.92 8.75 -30.35
C GLY A 257 5.21 8.01 -29.22
N TRP A 258 3.97 8.45 -28.93
CA TRP A 258 3.18 8.01 -27.78
C TRP A 258 2.78 6.53 -27.81
N GLY A 259 2.38 6.02 -28.98
CA GLY A 259 1.97 4.62 -29.14
C GLY A 259 3.10 3.64 -28.78
N SER A 260 4.33 3.94 -29.22
CA SER A 260 5.52 3.14 -28.91
C SER A 260 5.88 3.19 -27.43
N ALA A 261 5.72 4.36 -26.78
CA ALA A 261 6.01 4.52 -25.36
C ALA A 261 5.05 3.70 -24.48
N PHE A 262 3.73 3.83 -24.69
CA PHE A 262 2.75 3.04 -23.94
C PHE A 262 2.84 1.55 -24.30
N GLY A 263 3.13 1.23 -25.56
CA GLY A 263 3.37 -0.15 -26.01
C GLY A 263 4.57 -0.78 -25.32
N ALA A 264 5.66 -0.05 -25.12
CA ALA A 264 6.82 -0.54 -24.38
C ALA A 264 6.47 -0.89 -22.92
N LEU A 265 5.62 -0.09 -22.26
CA LEU A 265 5.13 -0.39 -20.91
C LEU A 265 4.26 -1.66 -20.89
N ALA A 266 3.36 -1.80 -21.87
CA ALA A 266 2.51 -2.99 -21.99
C ALA A 266 3.32 -4.26 -22.27
N ILE A 267 4.32 -4.20 -23.15
CA ILE A 267 5.23 -5.32 -23.46
C ILE A 267 6.02 -5.72 -22.22
N ALA A 268 6.61 -4.75 -21.51
CA ALA A 268 7.35 -5.03 -20.29
C ALA A 268 6.49 -5.70 -19.21
N MET A 269 5.25 -5.22 -19.03
CA MET A 269 4.29 -5.83 -18.12
C MET A 269 3.85 -7.23 -18.60
N GLY A 270 3.72 -7.44 -19.91
CA GLY A 270 3.42 -8.74 -20.50
C GLY A 270 4.52 -9.78 -20.24
N ILE A 271 5.79 -9.39 -20.45
CA ILE A 271 6.95 -10.23 -20.13
C ILE A 271 6.98 -10.53 -18.62
N SER A 272 6.73 -9.52 -17.79
CA SER A 272 6.64 -9.67 -16.34
C SER A 272 5.58 -10.70 -15.92
N ASN A 273 4.37 -10.59 -16.47
CA ASN A 273 3.29 -11.53 -16.20
C ASN A 273 3.67 -12.94 -16.61
N MET A 274 4.26 -13.11 -17.80
CA MET A 274 4.74 -14.41 -18.27
C MET A 274 5.76 -15.02 -17.30
N LEU A 275 6.75 -14.25 -16.86
CA LEU A 275 7.76 -14.69 -15.90
C LEU A 275 7.15 -15.03 -14.54
N PHE A 276 6.18 -14.25 -14.06
CA PHE A 276 5.46 -14.53 -12.82
C PHE A 276 4.69 -15.86 -12.91
N PHE A 277 3.99 -16.12 -14.02
CA PHE A 277 3.28 -17.38 -14.21
C PHE A 277 4.24 -18.58 -14.38
N ILE A 278 5.37 -18.41 -15.07
CA ILE A 278 6.42 -19.45 -15.17
C ILE A 278 7.03 -19.77 -13.79
N GLY A 279 7.13 -18.79 -12.90
CA GLY A 279 7.62 -18.94 -11.53
C GLY A 279 6.67 -19.67 -10.58
N THR A 280 5.40 -19.86 -10.95
CA THR A 280 4.34 -20.49 -10.13
C THR A 280 4.74 -21.79 -9.40
N PRO A 281 5.37 -22.80 -10.04
CA PRO A 281 5.74 -24.04 -9.36
C PRO A 281 6.87 -23.85 -8.34
N LEU A 282 7.63 -22.75 -8.41
CA LEU A 282 8.72 -22.43 -7.50
C LEU A 282 8.23 -21.66 -6.27
N TYR A 283 7.05 -21.04 -6.31
CA TYR A 283 6.57 -20.19 -5.22
C TYR A 283 6.02 -20.96 -4.03
N ARG A 284 6.35 -20.48 -2.83
CA ARG A 284 5.69 -20.88 -1.59
C ARG A 284 4.43 -20.06 -1.40
N HIS A 285 3.33 -20.73 -1.12
CA HIS A 285 2.04 -20.09 -0.91
C HIS A 285 1.68 -20.13 0.57
N ARG A 286 0.96 -19.11 1.03
CA ARG A 286 0.33 -19.06 2.36
C ARG A 286 -1.18 -19.03 2.20
N LEU A 287 -1.87 -19.80 3.04
CA LEU A 287 -3.33 -19.77 3.12
C LEU A 287 -3.78 -18.39 3.65
N PRO A 288 -4.92 -17.86 3.20
CA PRO A 288 -5.43 -16.58 3.68
C PRO A 288 -5.68 -16.64 5.20
N GLY A 289 -5.04 -15.74 5.94
CA GLY A 289 -5.09 -15.68 7.40
C GLY A 289 -6.26 -14.86 7.97
N GLY A 290 -7.15 -14.37 7.11
CA GLY A 290 -8.23 -13.44 7.45
C GLY A 290 -7.75 -11.99 7.46
N SER A 291 -8.62 -11.06 7.05
CA SER A 291 -8.25 -9.64 6.95
C SER A 291 -8.37 -8.91 8.29
N PRO A 292 -7.32 -8.18 8.75
CA PRO A 292 -7.39 -7.32 9.93
C PRO A 292 -8.54 -6.30 9.88
N LEU A 293 -8.91 -5.82 8.68
CA LEU A 293 -10.01 -4.87 8.50
C LEU A 293 -11.36 -5.46 8.93
N THR A 294 -11.59 -6.77 8.70
CA THR A 294 -12.83 -7.41 9.17
C THR A 294 -12.93 -7.40 10.69
N ARG A 295 -11.80 -7.51 11.40
CA ARG A 295 -11.76 -7.48 12.86
C ARG A 295 -11.95 -6.09 13.42
N VAL A 296 -11.39 -5.07 12.77
CA VAL A 296 -11.69 -3.66 13.09
C VAL A 296 -13.19 -3.40 12.92
N ALA A 297 -13.77 -3.82 11.79
CA ALA A 297 -15.20 -3.67 11.54
C ALA A 297 -16.07 -4.40 12.58
N GLN A 298 -15.67 -5.60 13.01
CA GLN A 298 -16.36 -6.34 14.07
C GLN A 298 -16.41 -5.57 15.39
N VAL A 299 -15.26 -5.05 15.85
CA VAL A 299 -15.19 -4.26 17.09
C VAL A 299 -16.05 -3.01 16.99
N LEU A 300 -16.00 -2.29 15.86
CA LEU A 300 -16.82 -1.09 15.66
C LEU A 300 -18.32 -1.40 15.66
N VAL A 301 -18.74 -2.46 14.95
CA VAL A 301 -20.15 -2.89 14.90
C VAL A 301 -20.64 -3.39 16.26
N ALA A 302 -19.83 -4.19 16.97
CA ALA A 302 -20.16 -4.69 18.29
C ALA A 302 -20.26 -3.55 19.33
N ALA A 303 -19.31 -2.61 19.30
CA ALA A 303 -19.34 -1.41 20.15
C ALA A 303 -20.58 -0.54 19.87
N PHE A 304 -20.93 -0.35 18.59
CA PHE A 304 -22.10 0.45 18.21
C PHE A 304 -23.41 -0.22 18.64
N ARG A 305 -23.54 -1.54 18.46
CA ARG A 305 -24.72 -2.31 18.92
C ARG A 305 -24.89 -2.24 20.44
N LYS A 306 -23.78 -2.31 21.18
CA LYS A 306 -23.78 -2.24 22.65
C LYS A 306 -23.65 -0.82 23.19
N ARG A 307 -23.80 0.22 22.37
CA ARG A 307 -23.56 1.61 22.78
C ARG A 307 -24.48 2.06 23.92
N HIS A 308 -25.67 1.49 24.05
CA HIS A 308 -26.64 1.81 25.10
C HIS A 308 -26.54 0.89 26.34
N ALA A 309 -25.70 -0.14 26.31
CA ALA A 309 -25.48 -1.00 27.47
C ALA A 309 -24.69 -0.23 28.55
N ALA A 310 -25.20 -0.27 29.78
CA ALA A 310 -24.55 0.32 30.95
C ALA A 310 -23.54 -0.67 31.56
N PHE A 311 -22.39 -0.17 32.01
CA PHE A 311 -21.35 -0.96 32.69
C PHE A 311 -21.75 -1.45 34.10
N SER A 312 -22.95 -1.14 34.57
CA SER A 312 -23.43 -1.40 35.93
C SER A 312 -24.70 -2.25 35.98
N SER A 313 -25.10 -2.90 34.87
CA SER A 313 -26.29 -3.74 34.86
C SER A 313 -26.04 -5.08 35.59
N SER A 314 -27.09 -5.60 36.25
CA SER A 314 -27.10 -6.91 36.93
C SER A 314 -26.89 -8.12 35.97
N GLU A 315 -26.69 -7.87 34.68
CA GLU A 315 -26.46 -8.86 33.62
C GLU A 315 -24.99 -8.94 33.17
N LEU A 316 -24.12 -8.09 33.71
CA LEU A 316 -22.71 -8.05 33.37
C LEU A 316 -21.95 -9.24 34.01
N ILE A 317 -21.27 -10.03 33.16
CA ILE A 317 -20.42 -11.14 33.61
C ILE A 317 -18.93 -10.71 33.68
N GLY A 318 -18.54 -9.68 32.93
CA GLY A 318 -17.19 -9.12 32.86
C GLY A 318 -16.78 -8.75 31.43
N LEU A 319 -15.50 -8.41 31.23
CA LEU A 319 -14.93 -8.30 29.89
C LEU A 319 -14.51 -9.69 29.37
N TYR A 320 -14.90 -10.03 28.14
CA TYR A 320 -14.61 -11.33 27.55
C TYR A 320 -13.18 -11.42 27.00
N GLU A 321 -12.43 -12.43 27.46
CA GLU A 321 -11.10 -12.77 26.94
C GLU A 321 -10.96 -14.30 26.84
N VAL A 322 -10.24 -14.78 25.82
CA VAL A 322 -10.02 -16.23 25.62
C VAL A 322 -9.23 -16.81 26.82
N PRO A 323 -9.61 -17.95 27.41
CA PRO A 323 -8.84 -18.57 28.49
C PRO A 323 -7.46 -19.07 27.99
N GLY A 324 -6.37 -18.72 28.69
CA GLY A 324 -4.99 -19.11 28.35
C GLY A 324 -3.99 -17.93 28.25
N LYS A 325 -2.73 -18.20 27.88
CA LYS A 325 -1.69 -17.16 27.66
C LYS A 325 -1.68 -16.58 26.23
N HIS A 326 -2.44 -17.17 25.30
CA HIS A 326 -2.48 -16.77 23.91
C HIS A 326 -3.74 -15.94 23.60
N SER A 327 -3.62 -14.98 22.69
CA SER A 327 -4.77 -14.25 22.16
C SER A 327 -5.57 -15.12 21.18
N ALA A 328 -6.72 -14.62 20.71
CA ALA A 328 -7.47 -15.27 19.61
C ALA A 328 -6.62 -15.43 18.33
N ILE A 329 -5.54 -14.65 18.17
CA ILE A 329 -4.55 -14.81 17.11
C ILE A 329 -3.48 -15.81 17.58
N LYS A 330 -3.32 -16.91 16.83
CA LYS A 330 -2.16 -17.78 16.99
C LYS A 330 -0.86 -17.00 16.68
N GLY A 331 -0.06 -16.74 17.71
CA GLY A 331 1.23 -16.03 17.59
C GLY A 331 1.27 -14.61 18.18
N SER A 332 0.13 -14.03 18.59
CA SER A 332 0.09 -12.73 19.27
C SER A 332 -0.13 -12.87 20.78
N GLY A 333 0.58 -12.07 21.56
CA GLY A 333 0.41 -11.98 23.02
C GLY A 333 -0.87 -11.23 23.39
N LYS A 334 -1.35 -11.44 24.62
CA LYS A 334 -2.48 -10.68 25.16
C LYS A 334 -2.07 -9.24 25.44
N ILE A 335 -2.93 -8.29 25.10
CA ILE A 335 -2.72 -6.87 25.40
C ILE A 335 -3.48 -6.54 26.68
N ALA A 336 -2.81 -5.85 27.62
CA ALA A 336 -3.45 -5.40 28.85
C ALA A 336 -4.51 -4.34 28.56
N HIS A 337 -5.60 -4.38 29.31
CA HIS A 337 -6.70 -3.42 29.16
C HIS A 337 -6.24 -2.00 29.55
N THR A 338 -6.63 -1.00 28.75
CA THR A 338 -6.42 0.42 29.05
C THR A 338 -7.76 1.15 29.19
N ASP A 339 -7.87 2.11 30.12
CA ASP A 339 -9.12 2.86 30.37
C ASP A 339 -9.49 3.90 29.28
N ASP A 340 -8.63 4.09 28.27
CA ASP A 340 -8.89 5.00 27.17
C ASP A 340 -9.94 4.43 26.19
N PHE A 341 -10.75 5.32 25.58
CA PHE A 341 -11.80 4.96 24.61
C PHE A 341 -12.82 3.93 25.14
N ARG A 342 -13.43 4.20 26.31
CA ARG A 342 -14.47 3.36 26.94
C ARG A 342 -15.66 2.99 26.05
N CYS A 343 -15.90 3.73 24.96
CA CYS A 343 -16.92 3.36 23.98
C CYS A 343 -16.59 2.07 23.22
N LEU A 344 -15.30 1.80 22.95
CA LEU A 344 -14.84 0.60 22.25
C LEU A 344 -14.84 -0.62 23.18
N ASP A 345 -14.64 -0.42 24.48
CA ASP A 345 -14.72 -1.49 25.49
C ASP A 345 -16.09 -2.14 25.56
N LYS A 346 -17.13 -1.43 25.11
CA LYS A 346 -18.49 -1.98 24.99
C LYS A 346 -18.55 -3.19 24.06
N ALA A 347 -17.64 -3.31 23.08
CA ALA A 347 -17.56 -4.49 22.21
C ALA A 347 -17.13 -5.77 22.96
N ALA A 348 -16.37 -5.63 24.05
CA ALA A 348 -15.88 -6.74 24.86
C ALA A 348 -16.76 -7.05 26.08
N LEU A 349 -17.89 -6.36 26.27
CA LEU A 349 -18.83 -6.63 27.36
C LEU A 349 -19.55 -7.96 27.12
N GLU A 350 -19.38 -8.91 28.04
CA GLU A 350 -20.06 -10.21 28.05
C GLU A 350 -21.46 -10.05 28.69
N LEU A 351 -22.52 -10.10 27.86
CA LEU A 351 -23.92 -10.17 28.31
C LEU A 351 -24.44 -11.61 28.25
N LYS A 352 -25.44 -11.94 29.07
CA LYS A 352 -26.05 -13.29 29.12
C LYS A 352 -26.60 -13.76 27.75
N GLU A 353 -27.11 -12.84 26.93
CA GLU A 353 -27.62 -13.16 25.58
C GLU A 353 -26.53 -13.60 24.58
N ASP A 354 -25.29 -13.13 24.76
CA ASP A 354 -24.17 -13.46 23.87
C ASP A 354 -23.68 -14.90 24.06
N VAL A 355 -23.99 -15.51 25.21
CA VAL A 355 -23.71 -16.92 25.51
C VAL A 355 -24.66 -17.84 24.74
N ILE A 356 -25.87 -17.37 24.44
CA ILE A 356 -26.93 -18.13 23.76
C ILE A 356 -26.70 -18.13 22.25
N ASN A 357 -26.26 -16.99 21.67
CA ASN A 357 -25.97 -16.84 20.24
C ASN A 357 -24.58 -16.23 20.01
N PRO A 358 -23.50 -17.01 20.13
CA PRO A 358 -22.15 -16.52 19.93
C PRO A 358 -21.96 -16.04 18.50
N SER A 359 -21.63 -14.75 18.33
CA SER A 359 -21.26 -14.21 17.03
C SER A 359 -20.11 -13.20 17.15
N PRO A 360 -19.09 -13.28 16.28
CA PRO A 360 -17.97 -12.32 16.29
C PRO A 360 -18.34 -10.87 15.99
N TRP A 361 -19.59 -10.62 15.59
CA TRP A 361 -20.14 -9.29 15.30
C TRP A 361 -21.01 -8.74 16.45
N LYS A 362 -21.14 -9.49 17.55
CA LYS A 362 -21.83 -9.06 18.78
C LYS A 362 -20.89 -9.05 19.98
N LEU A 363 -19.94 -9.97 20.05
CA LEU A 363 -18.95 -10.07 21.13
C LEU A 363 -17.53 -10.20 20.56
N CYS A 364 -16.63 -9.35 21.03
CA CYS A 364 -15.20 -9.35 20.68
C CYS A 364 -14.35 -9.62 21.93
N THR A 365 -13.09 -10.04 21.75
CA THR A 365 -12.15 -10.20 22.89
C THR A 365 -11.48 -8.87 23.25
N VAL A 366 -11.09 -8.68 24.51
CA VAL A 366 -10.37 -7.47 24.98
C VAL A 366 -9.13 -7.23 24.14
N THR A 367 -8.38 -8.28 23.80
CA THR A 367 -7.20 -8.14 22.93
C THR A 367 -7.55 -7.53 21.56
N GLN A 368 -8.67 -7.89 20.91
CA GLN A 368 -9.04 -7.26 19.62
C GLN A 368 -9.49 -5.81 19.80
N VAL A 369 -10.12 -5.47 20.92
CA VAL A 369 -10.53 -4.10 21.23
C VAL A 369 -9.28 -3.22 21.45
N GLU A 370 -8.31 -3.70 22.21
CA GLU A 370 -7.05 -2.98 22.46
C GLU A 370 -6.19 -2.84 21.19
N GLU A 371 -6.21 -3.83 20.29
CA GLU A 371 -5.63 -3.71 18.94
C GLU A 371 -6.26 -2.53 18.17
N VAL A 372 -7.60 -2.41 18.19
CA VAL A 372 -8.31 -1.31 17.53
C VAL A 372 -8.04 0.04 18.19
N LYS A 373 -7.99 0.11 19.53
CA LYS A 373 -7.59 1.32 20.25
C LYS A 373 -6.19 1.78 19.84
N THR A 374 -5.27 0.84 19.72
CA THR A 374 -3.89 1.12 19.26
C THR A 374 -3.89 1.70 17.84
N LEU A 375 -4.68 1.13 16.93
CA LEU A 375 -4.85 1.69 15.58
C LEU A 375 -5.43 3.10 15.59
N VAL A 376 -6.45 3.38 16.43
CA VAL A 376 -7.05 4.72 16.58
C VAL A 376 -6.01 5.72 17.09
N ARG A 377 -5.18 5.34 18.06
CA ARG A 377 -4.06 6.19 18.56
C ARG A 377 -3.00 6.46 17.49
N LEU A 378 -2.86 5.58 16.50
CA LEU A 378 -1.92 5.75 15.40
C LEU A 378 -2.44 6.64 14.27
N VAL A 379 -3.76 6.86 14.12
CA VAL A 379 -4.39 7.66 13.04
C VAL A 379 -3.83 9.08 12.87
N PRO A 380 -3.47 9.84 13.93
CA PRO A 380 -2.93 11.18 13.77
C PRO A 380 -1.60 11.22 12.97
N ILE A 381 -0.80 10.16 13.04
CA ILE A 381 0.51 10.09 12.36
C ILE A 381 0.35 10.11 10.84
N PRO A 382 -0.39 9.20 10.18
CA PRO A 382 -0.62 9.26 8.75
C PRO A 382 -1.35 10.54 8.35
N ALA A 383 -2.28 11.05 9.17
CA ALA A 383 -2.97 12.31 8.90
C ALA A 383 -2.00 13.50 8.73
N CYS A 384 -0.99 13.62 9.60
CA CYS A 384 0.05 14.65 9.47
C CYS A 384 0.90 14.48 8.19
N THR A 385 1.10 13.23 7.74
CA THR A 385 1.86 12.95 6.52
C THR A 385 1.08 13.16 5.23
N ILE A 386 -0.23 13.41 5.28
CA ILE A 386 -1.03 13.75 4.09
C ILE A 386 -0.46 15.00 3.40
N MET A 387 -0.11 16.02 4.19
CA MET A 387 0.48 17.26 3.65
C MET A 387 1.81 17.00 2.93
N LEU A 388 2.64 16.08 3.43
CA LEU A 388 3.87 15.68 2.73
C LEU A 388 3.59 15.03 1.38
N ASN A 389 2.57 14.18 1.30
CA ASN A 389 2.19 13.53 0.06
C ASN A 389 1.64 14.53 -0.96
N VAL A 390 0.90 15.55 -0.50
CA VAL A 390 0.43 16.66 -1.36
C VAL A 390 1.62 17.42 -1.93
N ILE A 391 2.56 17.85 -1.08
CA ILE A 391 3.77 18.58 -1.52
C ILE A 391 4.57 17.75 -2.53
N LEU A 392 4.76 16.45 -2.27
CA LEU A 392 5.47 15.56 -3.18
C LEU A 392 4.78 15.43 -4.54
N THR A 393 3.44 15.33 -4.55
CA THR A 393 2.66 15.19 -5.79
C THR A 393 2.70 16.48 -6.61
N GLU A 394 2.48 17.62 -5.97
CA GLU A 394 2.58 18.94 -6.62
C GLU A 394 4.00 19.19 -7.15
N PHE A 395 5.03 18.74 -6.44
CA PHE A 395 6.39 18.88 -6.90
C PHE A 395 6.66 18.11 -8.20
N LEU A 396 6.09 16.91 -8.37
CA LEU A 396 6.24 16.13 -9.62
C LEU A 396 5.55 16.80 -10.82
N THR A 397 4.41 17.47 -10.61
CA THR A 397 3.65 18.13 -11.70
C THR A 397 4.18 19.53 -12.01
N LEU A 398 4.38 20.37 -10.99
CA LEU A 398 4.82 21.75 -11.15
C LEU A 398 6.26 21.85 -11.65
N SER A 399 7.16 20.93 -11.24
CA SER A 399 8.54 20.93 -11.75
C SER A 399 8.59 20.70 -13.26
N VAL A 400 7.72 19.84 -13.78
CA VAL A 400 7.58 19.61 -15.23
C VAL A 400 7.08 20.90 -15.92
N GLN A 401 6.10 21.58 -15.33
CA GLN A 401 5.59 22.85 -15.86
C GLN A 401 6.66 23.95 -15.89
N GLN A 402 7.41 24.12 -14.80
CA GLN A 402 8.50 25.09 -14.74
C GLN A 402 9.55 24.77 -15.80
N ALA A 403 9.91 23.49 -15.95
CA ALA A 403 10.91 23.09 -16.91
C ALA A 403 10.50 23.29 -18.38
N TYR A 404 9.20 23.38 -18.72
CA TYR A 404 8.75 23.78 -20.06
C TYR A 404 9.11 25.23 -20.40
N THR A 405 9.29 26.08 -19.39
CA THR A 405 9.65 27.49 -19.56
C THR A 405 11.14 27.77 -19.39
N MET A 406 11.92 26.77 -18.97
CA MET A 406 13.37 26.90 -18.74
C MET A 406 14.16 26.46 -19.98
N ASN A 407 15.40 26.97 -20.10
CA ASN A 407 16.32 26.48 -21.11
C ASN A 407 16.78 25.06 -20.77
N THR A 408 16.37 24.07 -21.56
CA THR A 408 16.70 22.65 -21.32
C THR A 408 17.96 22.15 -22.03
N HIS A 409 18.81 23.06 -22.53
CA HIS A 409 20.09 22.70 -23.13
C HIS A 409 21.18 22.51 -22.06
N MET A 410 21.70 21.27 -21.96
CA MET A 410 22.99 20.99 -21.29
C MET A 410 24.09 20.88 -22.36
N GLY A 411 24.64 22.03 -22.76
CA GLY A 411 25.62 22.10 -23.83
C GLY A 411 25.05 21.63 -25.17
N LYS A 412 25.56 20.52 -25.71
CA LYS A 412 25.07 19.92 -26.97
C LYS A 412 23.83 19.02 -26.78
N LEU A 413 23.53 18.60 -25.55
CA LEU A 413 22.42 17.69 -25.27
C LEU A 413 21.17 18.51 -24.89
N LYS A 414 20.10 18.39 -25.67
CA LYS A 414 18.79 18.93 -25.30
C LYS A 414 18.07 17.92 -24.43
N LEU A 415 17.96 18.18 -23.12
CA LEU A 415 17.17 17.30 -22.27
C LEU A 415 15.68 17.57 -22.48
N PRO A 416 14.86 16.52 -22.61
CA PRO A 416 13.43 16.70 -22.58
C PRO A 416 12.96 17.11 -21.19
N VAL A 417 11.97 17.99 -21.20
CA VAL A 417 11.27 18.48 -20.01
C VAL A 417 10.67 17.33 -19.20
N THR A 418 10.21 16.27 -19.87
CA THR A 418 9.63 15.07 -19.27
C THR A 418 10.63 14.20 -18.50
N CYS A 419 11.95 14.38 -18.69
CA CYS A 419 12.98 13.72 -17.88
C CYS A 419 13.32 14.48 -16.59
N MET A 420 12.78 15.68 -16.36
CA MET A 420 13.10 16.46 -15.15
C MET A 420 12.77 15.75 -13.82
N PRO A 421 11.69 14.94 -13.72
CA PRO A 421 11.44 14.11 -12.53
C PRO A 421 12.54 13.09 -12.19
N VAL A 422 13.48 12.81 -13.10
CA VAL A 422 14.67 11.97 -12.81
C VAL A 422 15.50 12.57 -11.67
N PHE A 423 15.76 13.88 -11.70
CA PHE A 423 16.69 14.52 -10.75
C PHE A 423 16.19 14.45 -9.30
N PRO A 424 14.90 14.72 -9.00
CA PRO A 424 14.34 14.46 -7.69
C PRO A 424 14.40 12.98 -7.28
N GLY A 425 14.09 12.07 -8.21
CA GLY A 425 14.19 10.63 -7.98
C GLY A 425 15.60 10.23 -7.53
N LEU A 426 16.63 10.65 -8.28
CA LEU A 426 18.03 10.41 -7.93
C LEU A 426 18.43 11.09 -6.61
N SER A 427 17.92 12.30 -6.35
CA SER A 427 18.19 13.05 -5.12
C SER A 427 17.66 12.31 -3.89
N ILE A 428 16.46 11.72 -3.97
CA ILE A 428 15.91 10.89 -2.88
C ILE A 428 16.86 9.73 -2.56
N PHE A 429 17.40 9.06 -3.58
CA PHE A 429 18.34 7.96 -3.37
C PHE A 429 19.68 8.42 -2.80
N LEU A 430 20.21 9.54 -3.29
CA LEU A 430 21.43 10.13 -2.78
C LEU A 430 21.27 10.52 -1.30
N ILE A 431 20.18 11.20 -0.96
CA ILE A 431 19.85 11.56 0.43
C ILE A 431 19.68 10.30 1.29
N LEU A 432 19.03 9.25 0.79
CA LEU A 432 18.87 8.00 1.52
C LEU A 432 20.22 7.32 1.78
N SER A 433 21.11 7.30 0.78
CA SER A 433 22.47 6.78 0.91
C SER A 433 23.26 7.58 1.93
N LEU A 434 23.25 8.91 1.84
CA LEU A 434 23.87 9.81 2.82
C LEU A 434 23.29 9.61 4.22
N TYR A 435 21.97 9.43 4.33
CA TYR A 435 21.29 9.21 5.61
C TYR A 435 21.84 7.96 6.31
N TYR A 436 21.91 6.83 5.60
CA TYR A 436 22.43 5.59 6.19
C TYR A 436 23.95 5.59 6.38
N SER A 437 24.71 6.19 5.46
CA SER A 437 26.17 6.19 5.49
C SER A 437 26.75 7.20 6.48
N THR A 438 26.12 8.37 6.65
CA THR A 438 26.67 9.48 7.44
C THR A 438 25.79 9.82 8.64
N PHE A 439 24.50 10.03 8.43
CA PHE A 439 23.60 10.53 9.48
C PHE A 439 23.31 9.49 10.56
N VAL A 440 23.06 8.23 10.19
CA VAL A 440 22.82 7.14 11.15
C VAL A 440 24.03 6.87 12.06
N PRO A 441 25.26 6.69 11.55
CA PRO A 441 26.42 6.49 12.43
C PRO A 441 26.71 7.72 13.30
N LEU A 442 26.53 8.93 12.77
CA LEU A 442 26.69 10.16 13.54
C LEU A 442 25.65 10.26 14.67
N CYS A 443 24.38 10.03 14.35
CA CYS A 443 23.30 10.02 15.34
C CYS A 443 23.48 8.92 16.37
N ARG A 444 23.96 7.73 15.96
CA ARG A 444 24.27 6.65 16.90
C ARG A 444 25.36 7.05 17.89
N ARG A 445 26.36 7.80 17.43
CA ARG A 445 27.43 8.34 18.28
C ARG A 445 26.93 9.40 19.27
N ILE A 446 25.93 10.21 18.88
CA ILE A 446 25.38 11.29 19.70
C ILE A 446 24.29 10.79 20.67
N THR A 447 23.37 9.96 20.19
CA THR A 447 22.15 9.56 20.93
C THR A 447 22.28 8.23 21.68
N GLY A 448 23.35 7.46 21.42
CA GLY A 448 23.56 6.12 21.97
C GLY A 448 22.54 5.06 21.50
N HIS A 449 21.54 5.42 20.71
CA HIS A 449 20.49 4.51 20.26
C HIS A 449 20.97 3.65 19.08
N PRO A 450 20.67 2.34 19.06
CA PRO A 450 21.16 1.41 18.02
C PRO A 450 20.68 1.75 16.60
N ARG A 451 19.62 2.55 16.46
CA ARG A 451 19.06 3.03 15.18
C ARG A 451 19.28 4.53 14.93
N GLY A 452 20.06 5.25 15.76
CA GLY A 452 20.24 6.69 15.67
C GLY A 452 19.00 7.46 16.15
N ALA A 453 18.20 8.03 15.24
CA ALA A 453 16.97 8.76 15.57
C ALA A 453 15.73 7.84 15.68
N SER A 454 14.81 8.15 16.60
CA SER A 454 13.52 7.46 16.71
C SER A 454 12.65 7.61 15.44
N GLN A 455 11.74 6.67 15.18
CA GLN A 455 10.89 6.72 13.98
C GLN A 455 10.05 8.01 13.94
N LEU A 456 9.51 8.44 15.08
CA LEU A 456 8.71 9.66 15.16
C LEU A 456 9.55 10.93 14.95
N GLN A 457 10.79 10.98 15.46
CA GLN A 457 11.71 12.09 15.18
C GLN A 457 12.03 12.19 13.69
N ARG A 458 12.21 11.08 12.98
CA ARG A 458 12.46 11.08 11.53
C ARG A 458 11.28 11.68 10.75
N VAL A 459 10.04 11.32 11.13
CA VAL A 459 8.83 11.90 10.53
C VAL A 459 8.77 13.42 10.79
N GLY A 460 9.04 13.84 12.02
CA GLY A 460 9.08 15.26 12.40
C GLY A 460 10.13 16.08 11.62
N ILE A 461 11.34 15.55 11.46
CA ILE A 461 12.41 16.20 10.67
C ILE A 461 11.99 16.31 9.20
N GLY A 462 11.39 15.26 8.62
CA GLY A 462 10.88 15.28 7.24
C GLY A 462 9.79 16.35 7.03
N LEU A 463 8.88 16.51 7.99
CA LEU A 463 7.88 17.59 7.98
C LEU A 463 8.53 18.97 8.01
N ALA A 464 9.49 19.20 8.92
CA ALA A 464 10.18 20.48 9.02
C ALA A 464 10.95 20.84 7.74
N VAL A 465 11.70 19.89 7.17
CA VAL A 465 12.46 20.08 5.92
C VAL A 465 11.52 20.37 4.74
N SER A 466 10.35 19.75 4.70
CA SER A 466 9.37 19.97 3.63
C SER A 466 8.72 21.36 3.70
N ILE A 467 8.52 21.90 4.91
CA ILE A 467 8.06 23.28 5.08
C ILE A 467 9.14 24.25 4.56
N LEU A 468 10.41 24.01 4.93
CA LEU A 468 11.53 24.84 4.47
C LEU A 468 11.71 24.78 2.95
N SER A 469 11.50 23.62 2.31
CA SER A 469 11.62 23.49 0.86
C SER A 469 10.54 24.26 0.11
N VAL A 470 9.30 24.28 0.61
CA VAL A 470 8.21 25.07 0.03
C VAL A 470 8.49 26.58 0.17
N ILE A 471 8.97 27.02 1.34
CA ILE A 471 9.37 28.42 1.56
C ILE A 471 10.50 28.83 0.59
N TRP A 472 11.48 27.96 0.40
CA TRP A 472 12.57 28.18 -0.56
C TRP A 472 12.07 28.23 -2.01
N ALA A 473 11.15 27.35 -2.40
CA ALA A 473 10.56 27.33 -3.74
C ALA A 473 9.75 28.61 -4.02
N ASP A 474 8.97 29.08 -3.05
CA ASP A 474 8.18 30.30 -3.18
C ASP A 474 9.08 31.54 -3.31
N THR A 475 10.10 31.67 -2.46
CA THR A 475 11.07 32.78 -2.52
C THR A 475 11.87 32.78 -3.82
N SER A 476 12.35 31.63 -4.29
CA SER A 476 13.05 31.54 -5.57
C SER A 476 12.16 31.87 -6.77
N THR A 477 10.90 31.43 -6.76
CA THR A 477 9.92 31.78 -7.81
C THR A 477 9.59 33.28 -7.78
N GLY A 478 9.44 33.86 -6.58
CA GLY A 478 9.26 35.29 -6.39
C GLY A 478 10.45 36.10 -6.91
N LEU A 479 11.68 35.65 -6.63
CA LEU A 479 12.91 36.26 -7.12
C LEU A 479 13.01 36.19 -8.65
N SER A 480 12.68 35.05 -9.26
CA SER A 480 12.65 34.89 -10.72
C SER A 480 11.58 35.75 -11.39
N ARG A 481 10.39 35.87 -10.79
CA ARG A 481 9.33 36.78 -11.28
C ARG A 481 9.76 38.24 -11.17
N SER A 482 10.43 38.61 -10.08
CA SER A 482 10.98 39.97 -9.89
C SER A 482 12.05 40.27 -10.94
N MET A 483 13.00 39.37 -11.18
CA MET A 483 14.02 39.55 -12.23
C MET A 483 13.41 39.63 -13.63
N ALA A 484 12.40 38.80 -13.93
CA ALA A 484 11.70 38.84 -15.21
C ALA A 484 10.91 40.14 -15.44
N MET A 485 10.36 40.76 -14.39
CA MET A 485 9.75 42.10 -14.48
C MET A 485 10.78 43.23 -14.55
N THR A 486 12.02 43.01 -14.09
CA THR A 486 13.09 44.02 -14.14
C THR A 486 13.85 44.00 -15.48
N MET A 487 13.72 42.91 -16.27
CA MET A 487 14.30 42.76 -17.61
C MET A 487 13.33 43.12 -18.76
N ARG A 488 12.10 43.55 -18.45
CA ARG A 488 11.20 44.22 -19.39
C ARG A 488 11.27 45.72 -19.17
#